data_AF-A0A831XM04-F1
#
_entry.id   AF-A0A831XM04-F1
#
_cell.length_a   1.000
_cell.length_b   1.000
_cell.length_c   1.000
_cell.angle_alpha   90.00
_cell.angle_beta   90.00
_cell.angle_gamma   90.00
#
_symmetry.space_group_name_H-M   'P 1'
#
loop_
_entity.id
_entity.type
_entity.pdbx_description
1 polymer ?
#
loop_
_entity_poly.entity_id
_entity_poly.type
_entity_poly.pdbx_seq_one_letter_code
_entity_poly.pdbx_strand_id
1 'polypeptide(L)'
;MDQLRIVCPHCQFARDIRRDQAPKQPVTATCPRCKGKFLLDPAKPAMTPPPSPPQPTAGEATPPRQQPPAPSSPSPSSHGAPPRQTPRPARPAPARQGELRGIGELLGNAWTVFQSRFATLFIIYLLFLLAAAAAPVAAGALGFTLASLAPSAKGAVTALSAIIGAAVGILGFSWGWGACVAASLDETLDTRAAFAVSREKLLPFALVSFLVSFIITGGYLLFVIPGIIFSVWFFFANFVIFDDDTRGMSALLKSRAYTAGRWFDVFLRLVVIWACLAVVGAIPVAGLLLTLVAIPYVMVYQALLFKDLKEAAGEVIYPCGFGDGARWVGLAALGYVAIPALLLATFGAALHKNLAPLMGAGGPVISLPAPTNSGGGDGDFRVIPIPPQGEPSGGIAVAPVEGGSAPSFPSSSQPAEQNQARHPEHIHVFIYSVNYGGKVEANGATIRNLETKPDMQYNYNENGEELSFGPNTITVDYAPVKDPAATMEPRLHLKISYWNGSDKRVLGDWEIRETTPGRKTFNLDIPPDLGKQ
;
A
#
# COMPACT_ATOMS: atom_id res chain seq x y z
N MET A 1 -13.48 -27.22 31.90
CA MET A 1 -13.56 -26.83 30.48
C MET A 1 -12.46 -27.58 29.76
N ASP A 2 -12.78 -28.36 28.74
CA ASP A 2 -11.84 -29.25 28.07
C ASP A 2 -10.90 -28.42 27.18
N GLN A 3 -9.63 -28.29 27.58
CA GLN A 3 -8.61 -27.51 26.87
C GLN A 3 -7.65 -28.46 26.14
N LEU A 4 -7.35 -28.14 24.88
CA LEU A 4 -6.38 -28.85 24.04
C LEU A 4 -5.09 -28.04 23.98
N ARG A 5 -3.96 -28.64 24.41
CA ARG A 5 -2.64 -28.04 24.33
C ARG A 5 -1.98 -28.37 23.00
N ILE A 6 -1.74 -27.36 22.16
CA ILE A 6 -1.01 -27.50 20.90
C ILE A 6 0.45 -27.13 21.14
N VAL A 7 1.39 -27.97 20.71
CA VAL A 7 2.83 -27.70 20.78
C VAL A 7 3.42 -27.68 19.38
N CYS A 8 4.15 -26.61 19.04
CA CYS A 8 4.85 -26.51 17.78
C CYS A 8 6.09 -27.41 17.77
N PRO A 9 6.25 -28.31 16.78
CA PRO A 9 7.40 -29.23 16.71
C PRO A 9 8.72 -28.51 16.41
N HIS A 10 8.67 -27.31 15.80
CA HIS A 10 9.85 -26.57 15.36
C HIS A 10 10.51 -25.75 16.47
N CYS A 11 9.73 -25.19 17.41
CA CYS A 11 10.24 -24.26 18.43
C CYS A 11 9.69 -24.49 19.84
N GLN A 12 8.96 -25.59 20.06
CA GLN A 12 8.36 -25.96 21.36
C GLN A 12 7.39 -24.93 21.95
N PHE A 13 6.94 -23.95 21.15
CA PHE A 13 5.89 -23.02 21.57
C PHE A 13 4.58 -23.78 21.80
N ALA A 14 4.01 -23.64 22.99
CA ALA A 14 2.76 -24.28 23.38
C ALA A 14 1.63 -23.25 23.58
N ARG A 15 0.42 -23.59 23.16
CA ARG A 15 -0.79 -22.78 23.40
C ARG A 15 -1.97 -23.68 23.71
N ASP A 16 -2.72 -23.32 24.74
CA ASP A 16 -3.98 -23.98 25.10
C ASP A 16 -5.14 -23.31 24.37
N ILE A 17 -5.98 -24.11 23.72
CA ILE A 17 -7.22 -23.67 23.08
C ILE A 17 -8.40 -24.51 23.58
N ARG A 18 -9.60 -23.94 23.58
CA ARG A 18 -10.80 -24.69 23.94
C ARG A 18 -11.12 -25.73 22.84
N ARG A 19 -11.55 -26.93 23.24
CA ARG A 19 -11.75 -28.07 22.32
C ARG A 19 -12.82 -27.83 21.26
N ASP A 20 -13.79 -26.96 21.53
CA ASP A 20 -14.83 -26.50 20.60
C ASP A 20 -14.30 -25.53 19.51
N GLN A 21 -13.17 -24.87 19.77
CA GLN A 21 -12.48 -23.99 18.81
C GLN A 21 -11.46 -24.74 17.94
N ALA A 22 -11.15 -25.99 18.27
CA ALA A 22 -10.23 -26.80 17.48
C ALA A 22 -10.89 -27.25 16.16
N PRO A 23 -10.18 -27.19 15.02
CA PRO A 23 -10.71 -27.65 13.74
C PRO A 23 -11.07 -29.14 13.80
N LYS A 24 -12.17 -29.55 13.17
CA LYS A 24 -12.63 -30.97 13.23
C LYS A 24 -11.82 -31.92 12.35
N GLN A 25 -11.02 -31.39 11.43
CA GLN A 25 -10.20 -32.15 10.48
C GLN A 25 -8.72 -31.74 10.60
N PRO A 26 -7.76 -32.59 10.20
CA PRO A 26 -6.36 -32.22 10.16
C PRO A 26 -6.12 -30.99 9.28
N VAL A 27 -5.48 -29.97 9.82
CA VAL A 27 -5.17 -28.73 9.10
C VAL A 27 -3.69 -28.39 9.22
N THR A 28 -3.16 -27.69 8.22
CA THR A 28 -1.80 -27.14 8.31
C THR A 28 -1.84 -25.86 9.14
N ALA A 29 -1.25 -25.89 10.34
CA ALA A 29 -1.13 -24.74 11.22
C ALA A 29 0.23 -24.04 11.00
N THR A 30 0.26 -22.71 11.17
CA THR A 30 1.50 -21.92 11.14
C THR A 30 1.83 -21.43 12.53
N CYS A 31 3.03 -21.74 13.05
CA CYS A 31 3.43 -21.30 14.39
C CYS A 31 3.57 -19.76 14.45
N PRO A 32 2.95 -19.07 15.42
CA PRO A 32 3.08 -17.62 15.52
C PRO A 32 4.51 -17.18 15.87
N ARG A 33 5.27 -18.02 16.59
CA ARG A 33 6.63 -17.74 17.07
C ARG A 33 7.70 -17.94 16.00
N CYS A 34 7.74 -19.10 15.33
CA CYS A 34 8.80 -19.41 14.35
C CYS A 34 8.36 -19.39 12.89
N LYS A 35 7.07 -19.15 12.59
CA LYS A 35 6.46 -19.22 11.25
C LYS A 35 6.56 -20.58 10.53
N GLY A 36 7.06 -21.62 11.20
CA GLY A 36 7.07 -22.98 10.68
C GLY A 36 5.64 -23.53 10.53
N LYS A 37 5.37 -24.15 9.37
CA LYS A 37 4.11 -24.87 9.09
C LYS A 37 4.21 -26.31 9.63
N PHE A 38 3.15 -26.80 10.26
CA PHE A 38 3.06 -28.18 10.74
C PHE A 38 1.61 -28.69 10.67
N LEU A 39 1.44 -30.00 10.52
CA LEU A 39 0.12 -30.61 10.49
C LEU A 39 -0.43 -30.70 11.93
N LEU A 40 -1.57 -30.07 12.18
CA LEU A 40 -2.31 -30.16 13.42
C LEU A 40 -3.43 -31.18 13.23
N ASP A 41 -3.31 -32.34 13.89
CA ASP A 41 -4.34 -33.37 13.93
C ASP A 41 -4.93 -33.45 15.35
N PRO A 42 -6.12 -32.85 15.59
CA PRO A 42 -6.75 -32.82 16.91
C PRO A 42 -7.29 -34.19 17.36
N ALA A 43 -7.40 -35.17 16.45
CA ALA A 43 -7.78 -36.54 16.81
C ALA A 43 -6.60 -37.34 17.38
N LYS A 44 -5.35 -36.87 17.18
CA LYS A 44 -4.15 -37.54 17.65
C LYS A 44 -3.67 -36.90 18.97
N PRO A 45 -3.79 -37.58 20.12
CA PRO A 45 -3.31 -37.03 21.39
C PRO A 45 -1.81 -36.73 21.30
N ALA A 46 -1.40 -35.54 21.78
CA ALA A 46 -0.02 -35.11 21.78
C ALA A 46 0.84 -36.17 22.50
N MET A 47 1.80 -36.76 21.78
CA MET A 47 2.82 -37.61 22.39
C MET A 47 3.51 -36.79 23.48
N THR A 48 3.38 -37.23 24.72
CA THR A 48 4.10 -36.66 25.86
C THR A 48 5.59 -36.68 25.54
N PRO A 49 6.32 -35.55 25.65
CA PRO A 49 7.76 -35.57 25.50
C PRO A 49 8.38 -36.50 26.56
N PRO A 50 9.44 -37.25 26.22
CA PRO A 50 10.10 -38.15 27.17
C PRO A 50 10.57 -37.34 28.40
N PRO A 51 10.48 -37.91 29.61
CA PRO A 51 10.83 -37.21 30.83
C PRO A 51 12.30 -36.77 30.80
N SER A 52 12.52 -35.49 31.08
CA SER A 52 13.87 -34.92 31.22
C SER A 52 14.68 -35.68 32.28
N PRO A 53 15.97 -35.95 32.05
CA PRO A 53 16.81 -36.59 33.05
C PRO A 53 16.90 -35.70 34.31
N PRO A 54 16.92 -36.31 35.51
CA PRO A 54 16.89 -35.56 36.77
C PRO A 54 18.12 -34.67 36.93
N GLN A 55 17.88 -33.39 37.23
CA GLN A 55 18.92 -32.44 37.64
C GLN A 55 19.52 -32.89 39.00
N PRO A 56 20.85 -32.86 39.16
CA PRO A 56 21.49 -33.18 40.43
C PRO A 56 21.26 -32.07 41.45
N THR A 57 20.74 -32.45 42.61
CA THR A 57 20.61 -31.64 43.82
C THR A 57 21.99 -31.28 44.37
N ALA A 58 22.16 -30.00 44.70
CA ALA A 58 23.31 -29.49 45.41
C ALA A 58 23.32 -29.99 46.86
N GLY A 59 24.49 -30.48 47.30
CA GLY A 59 24.83 -30.59 48.73
C GLY A 59 25.38 -31.94 49.16
N GLU A 60 26.66 -32.21 48.90
CA GLU A 60 27.45 -33.02 49.84
C GLU A 60 28.95 -32.73 49.67
N ALA A 61 29.60 -32.37 50.77
CA ALA A 61 31.02 -32.09 50.85
C ALA A 61 31.82 -33.40 51.03
N THR A 62 32.92 -33.57 50.31
CA THR A 62 33.92 -34.64 50.56
C THR A 62 35.30 -34.21 50.01
N PRO A 63 36.43 -34.75 50.52
CA PRO A 63 37.69 -34.03 50.75
C PRO A 63 38.67 -34.10 49.56
N PRO A 64 39.82 -33.39 49.61
CA PRO A 64 40.67 -33.20 48.45
C PRO A 64 41.46 -34.47 48.12
N ARG A 65 41.30 -34.97 46.90
CA ARG A 65 42.14 -36.05 46.35
C ARG A 65 43.04 -35.52 45.24
N GLN A 66 44.31 -35.88 45.40
CA GLN A 66 45.50 -35.45 44.67
C GLN A 66 45.43 -35.67 43.15
N GLN A 67 45.97 -34.70 42.42
CA GLN A 67 46.23 -34.73 40.97
C GLN A 67 47.50 -35.56 40.65
N PRO A 68 47.44 -36.52 39.71
CA PRO A 68 48.62 -37.03 39.01
C PRO A 68 48.84 -36.31 37.66
N PRO A 69 50.08 -36.34 37.12
CA PRO A 69 50.56 -35.38 36.14
C PRO A 69 50.15 -35.70 34.70
N ALA A 70 50.17 -34.64 33.88
CA ALA A 70 49.88 -34.65 32.45
C ALA A 70 50.87 -35.53 31.65
N PRO A 71 50.38 -36.32 30.67
CA PRO A 71 51.22 -36.84 29.60
C PRO A 71 51.17 -35.94 28.36
N SER A 72 52.37 -35.74 27.83
CA SER A 72 52.77 -35.06 26.61
C SER A 72 52.14 -35.59 25.32
N SER A 73 51.99 -34.67 24.37
CA SER A 73 51.61 -34.87 22.98
C SER A 73 52.41 -35.95 22.24
N PRO A 74 51.77 -36.61 21.25
CA PRO A 74 52.45 -36.92 20.01
C PRO A 74 51.66 -36.39 18.78
N SER A 75 52.39 -35.75 17.87
CA SER A 75 52.10 -35.68 16.43
C SER A 75 52.97 -36.72 15.71
N PRO A 76 52.83 -36.98 14.40
CA PRO A 76 51.66 -36.96 13.53
C PRO A 76 51.58 -38.25 12.65
N SER A 77 50.39 -38.70 12.25
CA SER A 77 50.26 -39.61 11.10
C SER A 77 48.89 -39.55 10.43
N SER A 78 48.92 -39.00 9.22
CA SER A 78 48.11 -39.31 8.03
C SER A 78 46.80 -40.08 8.23
N HIS A 79 45.65 -39.41 8.03
CA HIS A 79 44.48 -39.98 7.35
C HIS A 79 43.56 -38.88 6.81
N GLY A 80 43.18 -39.01 5.55
CA GLY A 80 41.91 -38.52 5.00
C GLY A 80 41.81 -37.01 4.72
N ALA A 81 42.12 -36.62 3.48
CA ALA A 81 41.65 -35.34 2.95
C ALA A 81 40.10 -35.32 2.93
N PRO A 82 39.43 -34.33 3.56
CA PRO A 82 37.99 -34.16 3.42
C PRO A 82 37.67 -33.58 2.02
N PRO A 83 36.50 -33.89 1.45
CA PRO A 83 36.12 -33.39 0.14
C PRO A 83 36.03 -31.86 0.15
N ARG A 84 36.62 -31.26 -0.88
CA ARG A 84 36.62 -29.83 -1.18
C ARG A 84 35.17 -29.32 -1.19
N GLN A 85 34.78 -28.63 -0.13
CA GLN A 85 33.52 -27.90 -0.10
C GLN A 85 33.59 -26.83 -1.20
N THR A 86 32.71 -26.93 -2.18
CA THR A 86 32.44 -25.84 -3.12
C THR A 86 32.00 -24.62 -2.31
N PRO A 87 32.46 -23.40 -2.63
CA PRO A 87 32.00 -22.20 -1.96
C PRO A 87 30.49 -22.10 -2.10
N ARG A 88 29.77 -22.21 -0.99
CA ARG A 88 28.35 -21.87 -0.91
C ARG A 88 28.22 -20.42 -1.40
N PRO A 89 27.33 -20.13 -2.38
CA PRO A 89 27.12 -18.75 -2.82
C PRO A 89 26.80 -17.89 -1.59
N ALA A 90 27.60 -16.85 -1.41
CA ALA A 90 27.52 -15.94 -0.28
C ALA A 90 26.09 -15.40 -0.20
N ARG A 91 25.48 -15.56 0.98
CA ARG A 91 24.20 -14.93 1.30
C ARG A 91 24.39 -13.41 1.13
N PRO A 92 23.53 -12.70 0.38
CA PRO A 92 23.61 -11.26 0.27
C PRO A 92 23.66 -10.64 1.66
N ALA A 93 24.59 -9.70 1.86
CA ALA A 93 24.72 -8.98 3.11
C ALA A 93 23.40 -8.23 3.42
N PRO A 94 22.92 -8.21 4.67
CA PRO A 94 21.74 -7.45 5.02
C PRO A 94 21.99 -5.97 4.71
N ALA A 95 21.07 -5.35 3.96
CA ALA A 95 21.12 -3.95 3.58
C ALA A 95 21.25 -3.06 4.84
N ARG A 96 22.12 -2.04 4.76
CA ARG A 96 22.26 -1.04 5.83
C ARG A 96 20.92 -0.33 6.01
N GLN A 97 20.45 -0.27 7.25
CA GLN A 97 19.13 0.24 7.62
C GLN A 97 18.86 1.61 7.00
N GLY A 98 17.78 1.72 6.25
CA GLY A 98 17.31 2.98 5.68
C GLY A 98 17.97 3.41 4.36
N GLU A 99 18.84 2.60 3.74
CA GLU A 99 19.40 2.92 2.41
C GLU A 99 18.95 1.88 1.37
N LEU A 100 18.43 2.34 0.23
CA LEU A 100 18.02 1.44 -0.85
C LEU A 100 19.25 0.76 -1.43
N ARG A 101 19.16 -0.52 -1.82
CA ARG A 101 20.27 -1.23 -2.45
C ARG A 101 20.83 -0.42 -3.63
N GLY A 102 22.14 -0.52 -3.82
CA GLY A 102 22.82 0.13 -4.94
C GLY A 102 22.30 -0.42 -6.27
N ILE A 103 22.33 0.40 -7.33
CA ILE A 103 21.79 0.01 -8.66
C ILE A 103 22.42 -1.31 -9.14
N GLY A 104 23.74 -1.45 -9.03
CA GLY A 104 24.44 -2.68 -9.44
C GLY A 104 24.05 -3.91 -8.63
N GLU A 105 23.85 -3.75 -7.32
CA GLU A 105 23.40 -4.84 -6.44
C GLU A 105 21.95 -5.26 -6.78
N LEU A 106 21.08 -4.28 -7.02
CA LEU A 106 19.69 -4.50 -7.40
C LEU A 106 19.61 -5.22 -8.76
N LEU A 107 20.43 -4.82 -9.75
CA LEU A 107 20.54 -5.48 -11.05
C LEU A 107 21.05 -6.94 -10.92
N GLY A 108 22.07 -7.18 -10.09
CA GLY A 108 22.64 -8.51 -9.87
C GLY A 108 21.70 -9.45 -9.12
N ASN A 109 21.00 -8.95 -8.10
CA ASN A 109 19.97 -9.71 -7.39
C ASN A 109 18.79 -10.03 -8.29
N ALA A 110 18.31 -9.04 -9.07
CA ALA A 110 17.24 -9.27 -10.04
C ALA A 110 17.65 -10.32 -11.08
N TRP A 111 18.92 -10.34 -11.49
CA TRP A 111 19.42 -11.28 -12.49
C TRP A 111 19.44 -12.70 -11.94
N THR A 112 19.85 -12.86 -10.68
CA THR A 112 19.85 -14.15 -9.99
C THR A 112 18.42 -14.72 -9.88
N VAL A 113 17.46 -13.90 -9.45
CA VAL A 113 16.06 -14.32 -9.36
C VAL A 113 15.51 -14.63 -10.75
N PHE A 114 15.77 -13.78 -11.75
CA PHE A 114 15.34 -13.99 -13.12
C PHE A 114 15.88 -15.30 -13.71
N GLN A 115 17.17 -15.61 -13.54
CA GLN A 115 17.75 -16.88 -14.00
C GLN A 115 17.08 -18.08 -13.34
N SER A 116 16.82 -18.01 -12.03
CA SER A 116 16.17 -19.10 -11.29
C SER A 116 14.72 -19.32 -11.72
N ARG A 117 14.04 -18.27 -12.18
CA ARG A 117 12.61 -18.25 -12.52
C ARG A 117 12.32 -18.01 -14.00
N PHE A 118 13.34 -18.13 -14.86
CA PHE A 118 13.28 -17.70 -16.26
C PHE A 118 12.06 -18.27 -16.99
N ALA A 119 11.89 -19.60 -16.93
CA ALA A 119 10.81 -20.29 -17.61
C ALA A 119 9.43 -19.81 -17.13
N THR A 120 9.21 -19.70 -15.81
CA THR A 120 7.92 -19.26 -15.27
C THR A 120 7.60 -17.83 -15.69
N LEU A 121 8.52 -16.89 -15.45
CA LEU A 121 8.29 -15.48 -15.75
C LEU A 121 8.12 -15.23 -17.25
N PHE A 122 8.94 -15.88 -18.08
CA PHE A 122 8.86 -15.75 -19.53
C PHE A 122 7.57 -16.37 -20.10
N ILE A 123 7.14 -17.54 -19.60
CA ILE A 123 5.87 -18.16 -20.02
C ILE A 123 4.68 -17.29 -19.62
N ILE A 124 4.63 -16.79 -18.38
CA ILE A 124 3.55 -15.88 -17.95
C ILE A 124 3.52 -14.65 -18.86
N TYR A 125 4.67 -14.05 -19.12
CA TYR A 125 4.79 -12.87 -19.98
C TYR A 125 4.35 -13.14 -21.43
N LEU A 126 4.74 -14.28 -22.00
CA LEU A 126 4.33 -14.67 -23.36
C LEU A 126 2.81 -14.93 -23.44
N LEU A 127 2.24 -15.62 -22.44
CA LEU A 127 0.79 -15.83 -22.35
C LEU A 127 0.04 -14.51 -22.21
N PHE A 128 0.58 -13.57 -21.42
CA PHE A 128 0.07 -12.21 -21.33
C PHE A 128 0.06 -11.51 -22.70
N LEU A 129 1.18 -11.51 -23.43
CA LEU A 129 1.25 -10.88 -24.76
C LEU A 129 0.28 -11.51 -25.76
N LEU A 130 0.21 -12.84 -25.78
CA LEU A 130 -0.72 -13.57 -26.64
C LEU A 130 -2.17 -13.23 -26.31
N ALA A 131 -2.55 -13.21 -25.03
CA ALA A 131 -3.91 -12.87 -24.61
C ALA A 131 -4.25 -11.40 -24.92
N ALA A 132 -3.32 -10.48 -24.66
CA ALA A 132 -3.49 -9.05 -24.91
C ALA A 132 -3.64 -8.75 -26.42
N ALA A 133 -2.97 -9.50 -27.29
CA ALA A 133 -3.08 -9.34 -28.74
C ALA A 133 -4.28 -10.09 -29.35
N ALA A 134 -4.54 -11.32 -28.93
CA ALA A 134 -5.57 -12.17 -29.54
C ALA A 134 -6.99 -11.63 -29.33
N ALA A 135 -7.30 -11.09 -28.14
CA ALA A 135 -8.63 -10.58 -27.82
C ALA A 135 -9.09 -9.42 -28.75
N PRO A 136 -8.34 -8.33 -28.91
CA PRO A 136 -8.75 -7.24 -29.81
C PRO A 136 -8.76 -7.67 -31.28
N VAL A 137 -7.83 -8.52 -31.72
CA VAL A 137 -7.81 -9.04 -33.09
C VAL A 137 -9.06 -9.89 -33.38
N ALA A 138 -9.41 -10.82 -32.48
CA ALA A 138 -10.60 -11.65 -32.62
C ALA A 138 -11.88 -10.81 -32.59
N ALA A 139 -11.97 -9.83 -31.67
CA ALA A 139 -13.13 -8.93 -31.59
C ALA A 139 -13.27 -8.05 -32.84
N GLY A 140 -12.16 -7.53 -33.39
CA GLY A 140 -12.15 -6.75 -34.63
C GLY A 140 -12.55 -7.58 -35.84
N ALA A 141 -12.00 -8.80 -35.97
CA ALA A 141 -12.37 -9.73 -37.05
C ALA A 141 -13.86 -10.10 -36.98
N LEU A 142 -14.35 -10.46 -35.80
CA LEU A 142 -15.76 -10.76 -35.58
C LEU A 142 -16.65 -9.53 -35.89
N GLY A 143 -16.27 -8.36 -35.39
CA GLY A 143 -16.95 -7.10 -35.67
C GLY A 143 -17.07 -6.80 -37.15
N PHE A 144 -15.98 -6.94 -37.89
CA PHE A 144 -15.95 -6.74 -39.34
C PHE A 144 -16.85 -7.74 -40.08
N THR A 145 -16.80 -9.04 -39.72
CA THR A 145 -17.66 -10.06 -40.33
C THR A 145 -19.15 -9.80 -40.06
N LEU A 146 -19.54 -9.48 -38.81
CA LEU A 146 -20.92 -9.14 -38.48
C LEU A 146 -21.40 -7.88 -39.20
N ALA A 147 -20.53 -6.86 -39.31
CA ALA A 147 -20.87 -5.63 -40.00
C ALA A 147 -21.05 -5.83 -41.52
N SER A 148 -20.43 -6.87 -42.10
CA SER A 148 -20.63 -7.24 -43.50
C SER A 148 -22.00 -7.91 -43.77
N LEU A 149 -22.60 -8.55 -42.75
CA LEU A 149 -23.91 -9.20 -42.84
C LEU A 149 -25.09 -8.25 -42.65
N ALA A 150 -24.85 -7.07 -42.07
CA ALA A 150 -25.87 -6.04 -41.86
C ALA A 150 -25.41 -4.67 -42.40
N PRO A 151 -25.44 -4.46 -43.74
CA PRO A 151 -24.92 -3.23 -44.36
C PRO A 151 -25.56 -1.95 -43.82
N SER A 152 -26.85 -2.00 -43.47
CA SER A 152 -27.61 -0.89 -42.89
C SER A 152 -27.16 -0.49 -41.47
N ALA A 153 -26.50 -1.40 -40.74
CA ALA A 153 -26.03 -1.17 -39.36
C ALA A 153 -24.50 -1.23 -39.24
N LYS A 154 -23.77 -1.26 -40.36
CA LYS A 154 -22.32 -1.50 -40.41
C LYS A 154 -21.52 -0.64 -39.41
N GLY A 155 -21.83 0.66 -39.34
CA GLY A 155 -21.16 1.59 -38.42
C GLY A 155 -21.39 1.25 -36.94
N ALA A 156 -22.64 1.00 -36.56
CA ALA A 156 -23.00 0.67 -35.17
C ALA A 156 -22.41 -0.68 -34.74
N VAL A 157 -22.46 -1.71 -35.60
CA VAL A 157 -21.90 -3.04 -35.31
C VAL A 157 -20.38 -2.98 -35.18
N THR A 158 -19.70 -2.23 -36.05
CA THR A 158 -18.24 -2.05 -35.99
C THR A 158 -17.84 -1.28 -34.72
N ALA A 159 -18.57 -0.22 -34.36
CA ALA A 159 -18.30 0.54 -33.14
C ALA A 159 -18.52 -0.31 -31.88
N LEU A 160 -19.63 -1.05 -31.79
CA LEU A 160 -19.95 -1.89 -30.65
C LEU A 160 -18.93 -3.02 -30.45
N SER A 161 -18.56 -3.70 -31.53
CA SER A 161 -17.53 -4.76 -31.49
C SER A 161 -16.15 -4.21 -31.10
N ALA A 162 -15.78 -3.02 -31.54
CA ALA A 162 -14.55 -2.36 -31.11
C ALA A 162 -14.57 -2.02 -29.61
N ILE A 163 -15.69 -1.51 -29.09
CA ILE A 163 -15.85 -1.21 -27.65
C ILE A 163 -15.76 -2.49 -26.82
N ILE A 164 -16.46 -3.56 -27.22
CA ILE A 164 -16.40 -4.86 -26.53
C ILE A 164 -14.98 -5.43 -26.60
N GLY A 165 -14.34 -5.38 -27.77
CA GLY A 165 -12.97 -5.84 -27.98
C GLY A 165 -11.96 -5.07 -27.12
N ALA A 166 -12.12 -3.75 -27.01
CA ALA A 166 -11.30 -2.92 -26.15
C ALA A 166 -11.52 -3.26 -24.66
N ALA A 167 -12.77 -3.42 -24.22
CA ALA A 167 -13.07 -3.79 -22.83
C ALA A 167 -12.49 -5.17 -22.47
N VAL A 168 -12.68 -6.19 -23.32
CA VAL A 168 -12.10 -7.52 -23.13
C VAL A 168 -10.58 -7.47 -23.18
N GLY A 169 -10.00 -6.69 -24.10
CA GLY A 169 -8.57 -6.47 -24.21
C GLY A 169 -7.96 -5.83 -22.97
N ILE A 170 -8.61 -4.80 -22.40
CA ILE A 170 -8.18 -4.14 -21.16
C ILE A 170 -8.23 -5.13 -19.99
N LEU A 171 -9.31 -5.90 -19.84
CA LEU A 171 -9.41 -6.90 -18.77
C LEU A 171 -8.37 -8.02 -18.94
N GLY A 172 -8.15 -8.51 -20.17
CA GLY A 172 -7.12 -9.51 -20.47
C GLY A 172 -5.71 -8.99 -20.20
N PHE A 173 -5.44 -7.74 -20.59
CA PHE A 173 -4.18 -7.05 -20.29
C PHE A 173 -3.97 -6.92 -18.78
N SER A 174 -4.97 -6.42 -18.04
CA SER A 174 -4.91 -6.31 -16.58
C SER A 174 -4.68 -7.66 -15.90
N TRP A 175 -5.30 -8.73 -16.41
CA TRP A 175 -5.13 -10.07 -15.87
C TRP A 175 -3.72 -10.63 -16.11
N GLY A 176 -3.19 -10.51 -17.33
CA GLY A 176 -1.85 -11.00 -17.63
C GLY A 176 -0.75 -10.15 -16.97
N TRP A 177 -0.89 -8.82 -16.97
CA TRP A 177 0.04 -7.91 -16.31
C TRP A 177 0.03 -8.11 -14.79
N GLY A 178 -1.15 -8.28 -14.19
CA GLY A 178 -1.30 -8.61 -12.77
C GLY A 178 -0.64 -9.95 -12.41
N ALA A 179 -0.75 -10.98 -13.25
CA ALA A 179 -0.06 -12.26 -13.05
C ALA A 179 1.47 -12.10 -13.08
N CYS A 180 2.00 -11.26 -13.97
CA CYS A 180 3.43 -10.95 -14.02
C CYS A 180 3.89 -10.23 -12.74
N VAL A 181 3.11 -9.27 -12.24
CA VAL A 181 3.41 -8.57 -10.97
C VAL A 181 3.38 -9.55 -9.79
N ALA A 182 2.35 -10.39 -9.69
CA ALA A 182 2.22 -11.39 -8.63
C ALA A 182 3.41 -12.36 -8.60
N ALA A 183 3.78 -12.92 -9.76
CA ALA A 183 4.90 -13.84 -9.87
C ALA A 183 6.27 -13.19 -9.62
N SER A 184 6.39 -11.87 -9.84
CA SER A 184 7.61 -11.11 -9.55
C SER A 184 7.74 -10.77 -8.05
N LEU A 185 6.60 -10.58 -7.36
CA LEU A 185 6.58 -10.33 -5.92
C LEU A 185 6.77 -11.61 -5.09
N ASP A 186 6.11 -12.70 -5.48
CA ASP A 186 6.17 -13.98 -4.80
C ASP A 186 6.82 -15.06 -5.69
N GLU A 187 8.06 -15.37 -5.34
CA GLU A 187 8.90 -16.37 -6.02
C GLU A 187 8.35 -17.80 -5.90
N THR A 188 7.41 -18.05 -4.97
CA THR A 188 6.81 -19.37 -4.76
C THR A 188 5.65 -19.67 -5.71
N LEU A 189 5.07 -18.65 -6.36
CA LEU A 189 3.93 -18.81 -7.25
C LEU A 189 4.37 -19.39 -8.60
N ASP A 190 3.83 -20.55 -8.96
CA ASP A 190 3.95 -21.08 -10.31
C ASP A 190 3.06 -20.32 -11.31
N THR A 191 3.16 -20.67 -12.60
CA THR A 191 2.39 -20.02 -13.68
C THR A 191 0.89 -20.00 -13.39
N ARG A 192 0.33 -21.13 -12.95
CA ARG A 192 -1.11 -21.27 -12.72
C ARG A 192 -1.56 -20.47 -11.50
N ALA A 193 -0.83 -20.55 -10.40
CA ALA A 193 -1.12 -19.83 -9.18
C ALA A 193 -1.03 -18.31 -9.40
N ALA A 194 -0.05 -17.83 -10.17
CA ALA A 194 0.06 -16.41 -10.51
C ALA A 194 -1.19 -15.87 -11.23
N PHE A 195 -1.70 -16.60 -12.23
CA PHE A 195 -2.95 -16.23 -12.91
C PHE A 195 -4.18 -16.36 -12.01
N ALA A 196 -4.21 -17.32 -11.09
CA ALA A 196 -5.31 -17.49 -10.13
C ALA A 196 -5.38 -16.29 -9.16
N VAL A 197 -4.25 -15.92 -8.55
CA VAL A 197 -4.14 -14.74 -7.67
C VAL A 197 -4.50 -13.47 -8.43
N SER A 198 -4.02 -13.32 -9.66
CA SER A 198 -4.37 -12.15 -10.47
C SER A 198 -5.85 -12.09 -10.84
N ARG A 199 -6.55 -13.21 -10.96
CA ARG A 199 -7.99 -13.24 -11.22
C ARG A 199 -8.78 -12.69 -10.03
N GLU A 200 -8.39 -13.06 -8.81
CA GLU A 200 -9.04 -12.59 -7.58
C GLU A 200 -8.88 -11.07 -7.38
N LYS A 201 -7.72 -10.54 -7.80
CA LYS A 201 -7.40 -9.11 -7.72
C LYS A 201 -7.64 -8.34 -9.03
N LEU A 202 -8.28 -8.94 -10.03
CA LEU A 202 -8.40 -8.38 -11.38
C LEU A 202 -9.09 -7.02 -11.40
N LEU A 203 -10.28 -6.92 -10.80
CA LEU A 203 -11.06 -5.68 -10.80
C LEU A 203 -10.39 -4.57 -9.98
N PRO A 204 -9.93 -4.81 -8.74
CA PRO A 204 -9.13 -3.81 -8.00
C PRO A 204 -7.89 -3.34 -8.77
N PHE A 205 -7.17 -4.27 -9.41
CA PHE A 205 -5.97 -3.97 -10.18
C PHE A 205 -6.27 -3.12 -11.42
N ALA A 206 -7.31 -3.47 -12.18
CA ALA A 206 -7.75 -2.70 -13.34
C ALA A 206 -8.18 -1.28 -12.96
N LEU A 207 -8.92 -1.13 -11.87
CA LEU A 207 -9.37 0.18 -11.39
C LEU A 207 -8.20 1.06 -10.90
N VAL A 208 -7.24 0.49 -10.17
CA VAL A 208 -6.03 1.22 -9.77
C VAL A 208 -5.18 1.56 -10.99
N SER A 209 -4.98 0.64 -11.92
CA SER A 209 -4.24 0.90 -13.16
C SER A 209 -4.88 2.03 -13.96
N PHE A 210 -6.21 2.05 -14.06
CA PHE A 210 -6.96 3.13 -14.69
C PHE A 210 -6.75 4.47 -13.97
N LEU A 211 -6.90 4.48 -12.64
CA LEU A 211 -6.73 5.69 -11.83
C LEU A 211 -5.30 6.25 -11.91
N VAL A 212 -4.29 5.38 -11.85
CA VAL A 212 -2.87 5.74 -12.03
C VAL A 212 -2.66 6.33 -13.43
N SER A 213 -3.18 5.68 -14.47
CA SER A 213 -3.06 6.16 -15.85
C SER A 213 -3.73 7.51 -16.04
N PHE A 214 -4.92 7.70 -15.47
CA PHE A 214 -5.64 8.97 -15.49
C PHE A 214 -4.85 10.09 -14.80
N ILE A 215 -4.33 9.84 -13.60
CA ILE A 215 -3.57 10.86 -12.84
C ILE A 215 -2.25 11.21 -13.54
N ILE A 216 -1.50 10.21 -14.00
CA ILE A 216 -0.24 10.44 -14.70
C ILE A 216 -0.46 11.20 -16.01
N THR A 217 -1.44 10.77 -16.81
CA THR A 217 -1.74 11.42 -18.09
C THR A 217 -2.26 12.83 -17.86
N GLY A 218 -3.17 13.05 -16.91
CA GLY A 218 -3.60 14.40 -16.52
C GLY A 218 -2.44 15.28 -16.05
N GLY A 219 -1.48 14.70 -15.32
CA GLY A 219 -0.24 15.36 -14.94
C GLY A 219 0.59 15.80 -16.14
N TYR A 220 0.85 14.91 -17.11
CA TYR A 220 1.57 15.22 -18.34
C TYR A 220 0.84 16.23 -19.24
N LEU A 221 -0.50 16.21 -19.25
CA LEU A 221 -1.31 17.21 -19.94
C LEU A 221 -1.21 18.59 -19.28
N LEU A 222 -1.06 18.68 -17.96
CA LEU A 222 -0.73 19.97 -17.35
C LEU A 222 0.68 20.39 -17.76
N PHE A 223 1.69 19.59 -17.39
CA PHE A 223 3.09 19.84 -17.71
C PHE A 223 3.92 18.56 -17.60
N VAL A 224 5.09 18.53 -18.24
CA VAL A 224 6.01 17.36 -18.19
C VAL A 224 6.48 17.06 -16.75
N ILE A 225 6.84 18.09 -15.97
CA ILE A 225 7.40 17.92 -14.62
C ILE A 225 6.39 17.27 -13.64
N PRO A 226 5.15 17.77 -13.47
CA PRO A 226 4.11 17.09 -12.70
C PRO A 226 3.84 15.65 -13.16
N GLY A 227 3.81 15.40 -14.47
CA GLY A 227 3.66 14.05 -15.02
C GLY A 227 4.75 13.09 -14.55
N ILE A 228 6.01 13.52 -14.55
CA ILE A 228 7.15 12.72 -14.04
C ILE A 228 7.02 12.51 -12.52
N ILE A 229 6.68 13.54 -11.74
CA ILE A 229 6.49 13.43 -10.29
C ILE A 229 5.43 12.37 -9.96
N PHE A 230 4.26 12.43 -10.61
CA PHE A 230 3.17 11.48 -10.40
C PHE A 230 3.53 10.07 -10.89
N SER A 231 4.28 9.97 -12.00
CA SER A 231 4.76 8.69 -12.51
C SER A 231 5.57 7.95 -11.46
N VAL A 232 6.51 8.63 -10.80
CA VAL A 232 7.35 8.03 -9.75
C VAL A 232 6.54 7.74 -8.48
N TRP A 233 5.69 8.67 -8.02
CA TRP A 233 4.89 8.47 -6.80
C TRP A 233 3.94 7.28 -6.90
N PHE A 234 3.30 7.09 -8.05
CA PHE A 234 2.27 6.07 -8.23
C PHE A 234 2.74 4.83 -8.98
N PHE A 235 4.03 4.77 -9.37
CA PHE A 235 4.61 3.63 -10.07
C PHE A 235 4.35 2.30 -9.36
N PHE A 236 4.52 2.29 -8.03
CA PHE A 236 4.39 1.07 -7.23
C PHE A 236 2.97 0.75 -6.77
N ALA A 237 1.96 1.57 -7.12
CA ALA A 237 0.58 1.32 -6.71
C ALA A 237 0.08 -0.07 -7.15
N ASN A 238 0.53 -0.53 -8.32
CA ASN A 238 0.23 -1.86 -8.85
C ASN A 238 0.83 -2.99 -8.00
N PHE A 239 2.01 -2.80 -7.38
CA PHE A 239 2.65 -3.78 -6.51
C PHE A 239 1.97 -3.82 -5.13
N VAL A 240 1.56 -2.66 -4.60
CA VAL A 240 0.89 -2.54 -3.31
C VAL A 240 -0.41 -3.35 -3.23
N ILE A 241 -1.16 -3.47 -4.34
CA ILE A 241 -2.41 -4.27 -4.39
C ILE A 241 -2.13 -5.75 -4.13
N PHE A 242 -1.05 -6.28 -4.73
CA PHE A 242 -0.72 -7.69 -4.62
C PHE A 242 -0.17 -8.05 -3.24
N ASP A 243 0.53 -7.11 -2.62
CA ASP A 243 1.21 -7.28 -1.34
C ASP A 243 0.30 -7.04 -0.11
N ASP A 244 -0.49 -5.96 -0.08
CA ASP A 244 -1.25 -5.56 1.13
C ASP A 244 -2.79 -5.56 0.97
N ASP A 245 -3.33 -6.15 -0.11
CA ASP A 245 -4.77 -6.20 -0.47
C ASP A 245 -5.52 -4.85 -0.45
N THR A 246 -4.78 -3.74 -0.47
CA THR A 246 -5.36 -2.39 -0.55
C THR A 246 -5.87 -2.11 -1.96
N ARG A 247 -6.92 -1.30 -2.07
CA ARG A 247 -7.65 -1.05 -3.32
C ARG A 247 -7.83 0.45 -3.57
N GLY A 248 -8.07 0.81 -4.84
CA GLY A 248 -8.42 2.17 -5.24
C GLY A 248 -7.36 3.20 -4.84
N MET A 249 -7.81 4.36 -4.36
CA MET A 249 -6.94 5.49 -4.00
C MET A 249 -5.94 5.14 -2.88
N SER A 250 -6.31 4.25 -1.96
CA SER A 250 -5.42 3.82 -0.86
C SER A 250 -4.13 3.19 -1.34
N ALA A 251 -4.18 2.42 -2.44
CA ALA A 251 -2.99 1.84 -3.04
C ALA A 251 -2.05 2.92 -3.62
N LEU A 252 -2.61 3.97 -4.22
CA LEU A 252 -1.84 5.09 -4.77
C LEU A 252 -1.19 5.92 -3.67
N LEU A 253 -1.94 6.29 -2.64
CA LEU A 253 -1.41 7.11 -1.54
C LEU A 253 -0.36 6.34 -0.73
N LYS A 254 -0.53 5.03 -0.58
CA LYS A 254 0.47 4.15 0.01
C LYS A 254 1.75 4.06 -0.85
N SER A 255 1.62 3.93 -2.17
CA SER A 255 2.77 4.03 -3.11
C SER A 255 3.50 5.38 -2.99
N ARG A 256 2.75 6.49 -2.90
CA ARG A 256 3.32 7.82 -2.69
C ARG A 256 4.06 7.89 -1.35
N ALA A 257 3.50 7.35 -0.27
CA ALA A 257 4.15 7.36 1.03
C ALA A 257 5.47 6.57 1.02
N TYR A 258 5.52 5.43 0.32
CA TYR A 258 6.77 4.67 0.12
C TYR A 258 7.84 5.44 -0.65
N THR A 259 7.44 6.33 -1.55
CA THR A 259 8.36 7.03 -2.47
C THR A 259 8.67 8.46 -2.04
N ALA A 260 7.84 9.12 -1.23
CA ALA A 260 7.92 10.56 -0.95
C ALA A 260 9.27 11.00 -0.35
N GLY A 261 9.80 10.24 0.61
CA GLY A 261 11.10 10.55 1.23
C GLY A 261 12.32 10.12 0.41
N ARG A 262 12.11 9.40 -0.71
CA ARG A 262 13.17 8.75 -1.51
C ARG A 262 12.94 8.96 -3.01
N TRP A 263 12.24 10.03 -3.37
CA TRP A 263 11.71 10.21 -4.72
C TRP A 263 12.80 10.21 -5.78
N PHE A 264 13.90 10.93 -5.52
CA PHE A 264 15.02 11.05 -6.45
C PHE A 264 15.76 9.73 -6.63
N ASP A 265 15.95 8.97 -5.54
CA ASP A 265 16.60 7.66 -5.57
C ASP A 265 15.82 6.63 -6.40
N VAL A 266 14.49 6.67 -6.27
CA VAL A 266 13.57 5.83 -7.06
C VAL A 266 13.58 6.28 -8.51
N PHE A 267 13.45 7.59 -8.76
CA PHE A 267 13.47 8.17 -10.11
C PHE A 267 14.73 7.74 -10.86
N LEU A 268 15.92 7.92 -10.27
CA LEU A 268 17.18 7.56 -10.91
C LEU A 268 17.26 6.05 -11.23
N ARG A 269 16.83 5.19 -10.30
CA ARG A 269 16.79 3.74 -10.49
C ARG A 269 15.85 3.30 -11.61
N LEU A 270 14.69 3.97 -11.76
CA LEU A 270 13.73 3.72 -12.84
C LEU A 270 14.26 4.22 -14.19
N VAL A 271 14.84 5.43 -14.22
CA VAL A 271 15.42 5.99 -15.44
C VAL A 271 16.57 5.13 -15.95
N VAL A 272 17.47 4.67 -15.07
CA VAL A 272 18.60 3.81 -15.48
C VAL A 272 18.11 2.50 -16.09
N ILE A 273 17.17 1.79 -15.46
CA ILE A 273 16.67 0.52 -16.01
C ILE A 273 15.93 0.72 -17.33
N TRP A 274 15.16 1.81 -17.47
CA TRP A 274 14.48 2.13 -18.72
C TRP A 274 15.44 2.58 -19.82
N ALA A 275 16.49 3.33 -19.49
CA ALA A 275 17.54 3.70 -20.43
C ALA A 275 18.28 2.46 -20.94
N CYS A 276 18.62 1.52 -20.05
CA CYS A 276 19.19 0.23 -20.45
C CYS A 276 18.24 -0.53 -21.40
N LEU A 277 16.95 -0.59 -21.08
CA LEU A 277 15.95 -1.24 -21.93
C LEU A 277 15.82 -0.55 -23.30
N ALA A 278 15.87 0.78 -23.34
CA ALA A 278 15.84 1.55 -24.59
C ALA A 278 17.07 1.31 -25.46
N VAL A 279 18.28 1.24 -24.86
CA VAL A 279 19.52 0.90 -25.58
C VAL A 279 19.45 -0.52 -26.16
N VAL A 280 18.95 -1.49 -25.39
CA VAL A 280 18.74 -2.86 -25.88
C VAL A 280 17.73 -2.87 -27.04
N GLY A 281 16.63 -2.14 -26.92
CA GLY A 281 15.58 -2.05 -27.95
C GLY A 281 16.03 -1.34 -29.23
N ALA A 282 17.03 -0.45 -29.16
CA ALA A 282 17.56 0.28 -30.31
C ALA A 282 18.37 -0.60 -31.28
N ILE A 283 18.78 -1.81 -30.87
CA ILE A 283 19.53 -2.74 -31.73
C ILE A 283 18.61 -3.25 -32.84
N PRO A 284 18.91 -3.04 -34.14
CA PRO A 284 18.07 -3.48 -35.23
C PRO A 284 17.87 -5.01 -35.21
N VAL A 285 16.64 -5.48 -35.43
CA VAL A 285 16.21 -6.89 -35.45
C VAL A 285 16.37 -7.61 -34.11
N ALA A 286 17.58 -7.67 -33.54
CA ALA A 286 17.85 -8.34 -32.28
C ALA A 286 17.22 -7.62 -31.07
N GLY A 287 17.10 -6.28 -31.10
CA GLY A 287 16.58 -5.49 -29.99
C GLY A 287 15.15 -5.84 -29.61
N LEU A 288 14.31 -6.23 -30.58
CA LEU A 288 12.95 -6.71 -30.30
C LEU A 288 12.96 -8.01 -29.47
N LEU A 289 13.76 -9.00 -29.89
CA LEU A 289 13.88 -10.28 -29.19
C LEU A 289 14.53 -10.12 -27.81
N LEU A 290 15.56 -9.27 -27.73
CA LEU A 290 16.24 -8.99 -26.46
C LEU A 290 15.33 -8.24 -25.49
N THR A 291 14.53 -7.28 -25.97
CA THR A 291 13.55 -6.54 -25.15
C THR A 291 12.45 -7.47 -24.63
N LEU A 292 11.97 -8.39 -25.47
CA LEU A 292 10.99 -9.41 -25.08
C LEU A 292 11.47 -10.25 -23.89
N VAL A 293 12.76 -10.61 -23.89
CA VAL A 293 13.39 -11.37 -22.81
C VAL A 293 13.76 -10.48 -21.62
N ALA A 294 14.10 -9.21 -21.85
CA ALA A 294 14.50 -8.28 -20.80
C ALA A 294 13.33 -7.78 -19.95
N ILE A 295 12.10 -7.72 -20.48
CA ILE A 295 10.95 -7.19 -19.72
C ILE A 295 10.68 -7.98 -18.43
N PRO A 296 10.60 -9.32 -18.43
CA PRO A 296 10.43 -10.07 -17.17
C PRO A 296 11.58 -9.84 -16.16
N TYR A 297 12.81 -9.64 -16.64
CA TYR A 297 13.94 -9.25 -15.79
C TYR A 297 13.71 -7.86 -15.15
N VAL A 298 13.25 -6.88 -15.94
CA VAL A 298 12.91 -5.54 -15.45
C VAL A 298 11.77 -5.58 -14.42
N MET A 299 10.80 -6.48 -14.57
CA MET A 299 9.72 -6.64 -13.59
C MET A 299 10.23 -7.17 -12.24
N VAL A 300 11.17 -8.11 -12.25
CA VAL A 300 11.84 -8.59 -11.02
C VAL A 300 12.63 -7.46 -10.37
N TYR A 301 13.38 -6.67 -11.16
CA TYR A 301 14.10 -5.49 -10.67
C TYR A 301 13.16 -4.51 -9.96
N GLN A 302 12.00 -4.22 -10.56
CA GLN A 302 10.99 -3.34 -9.97
C GLN A 302 10.38 -3.93 -8.69
N ALA A 303 10.12 -5.25 -8.66
CA ALA A 303 9.61 -5.93 -7.48
C ALA A 303 10.62 -5.89 -6.32
N LEU A 304 11.92 -6.05 -6.60
CA LEU A 304 12.98 -5.91 -5.60
C LEU A 304 13.11 -4.47 -5.10
N LEU A 305 13.01 -3.48 -5.99
CA LEU A 305 13.00 -2.07 -5.60
C LEU A 305 11.80 -1.73 -4.71
N PHE A 306 10.63 -2.29 -5.03
CA PHE A 306 9.44 -2.17 -4.20
C PHE A 306 9.64 -2.77 -2.80
N LYS A 307 10.22 -3.97 -2.71
CA LYS A 307 10.54 -4.61 -1.42
C LYS A 307 11.50 -3.74 -0.59
N ASP A 308 12.54 -3.17 -1.21
CA ASP A 308 13.46 -2.25 -0.53
C ASP A 308 12.75 -1.01 0.00
N LEU A 309 11.84 -0.42 -0.79
CA LEU A 309 11.06 0.73 -0.35
C LEU A 309 10.15 0.39 0.82
N LYS A 310 9.49 -0.77 0.79
CA LYS A 310 8.63 -1.24 1.88
C LYS A 310 9.44 -1.49 3.16
N GLU A 311 10.60 -2.15 3.05
CA GLU A 311 11.49 -2.39 4.18
C GLU A 311 12.05 -1.07 4.76
N ALA A 312 12.44 -0.15 3.89
CA ALA A 312 13.08 1.10 4.30
C ALA A 312 12.09 2.17 4.81
N ALA A 313 10.82 2.11 4.43
CA ALA A 313 9.76 2.99 4.93
C ALA A 313 8.97 2.39 6.10
N GLY A 314 9.07 1.07 6.32
CA GLY A 314 8.23 0.35 7.26
C GLY A 314 6.80 0.11 6.76
N GLU A 315 5.99 -0.51 7.60
CA GLU A 315 4.58 -0.78 7.26
C GLU A 315 3.76 0.51 7.37
N VAL A 316 3.61 1.22 6.24
CA VAL A 316 2.78 2.42 6.16
C VAL A 316 1.30 2.02 6.08
N ILE A 317 0.52 2.42 7.09
CA ILE A 317 -0.94 2.33 7.10
C ILE A 317 -1.48 3.70 6.68
N TYR A 318 -2.06 3.78 5.48
CA TYR A 318 -2.65 5.02 4.97
C TYR A 318 -4.19 4.93 5.00
N PRO A 319 -4.89 5.54 5.97
CA PRO A 319 -6.32 5.77 5.86
C PRO A 319 -6.62 6.79 4.76
N CYS A 320 -7.51 6.46 3.83
CA CYS A 320 -7.98 7.45 2.87
C CYS A 320 -9.25 8.09 3.39
N GLY A 321 -9.19 9.36 3.77
CA GLY A 321 -10.38 10.20 3.81
C GLY A 321 -10.85 10.53 2.39
N PHE A 322 -12.17 10.66 2.18
CA PHE A 322 -12.77 11.01 0.88
C PHE A 322 -12.12 12.27 0.25
N GLY A 323 -11.73 13.24 1.09
CA GLY A 323 -11.12 14.49 0.65
C GLY A 323 -9.74 14.35 -0.02
N ASP A 324 -8.91 13.39 0.40
CA ASP A 324 -7.58 13.22 -0.17
C ASP A 324 -7.63 12.65 -1.58
N GLY A 325 -8.56 11.72 -1.85
CA GLY A 325 -8.73 11.17 -3.19
C GLY A 325 -9.25 12.21 -4.19
N ALA A 326 -10.22 13.04 -3.78
CA ALA A 326 -10.80 14.07 -4.63
C ALA A 326 -9.76 15.10 -5.11
N ARG A 327 -8.76 15.43 -4.28
CA ARG A 327 -7.70 16.38 -4.64
C ARG A 327 -6.86 15.90 -5.83
N TRP A 328 -6.42 14.64 -5.82
CA TRP A 328 -5.60 14.09 -6.90
C TRP A 328 -6.38 13.90 -8.20
N VAL A 329 -7.62 13.44 -8.09
CA VAL A 329 -8.51 13.29 -9.25
C VAL A 329 -8.85 14.65 -9.85
N GLY A 330 -9.16 15.65 -9.00
CA GLY A 330 -9.43 17.02 -9.44
C GLY A 330 -8.23 17.67 -10.13
N LEU A 331 -7.03 17.50 -9.57
CA LEU A 331 -5.80 18.01 -10.17
C LEU A 331 -5.51 17.35 -11.53
N ALA A 332 -5.72 16.04 -11.65
CA ALA A 332 -5.57 15.35 -12.92
C ALA A 332 -6.63 15.80 -13.95
N ALA A 333 -7.89 15.95 -13.53
CA ALA A 333 -8.98 16.41 -14.37
C ALA A 333 -8.72 17.82 -14.93
N LEU A 334 -8.06 18.69 -14.16
CA LEU A 334 -7.65 20.01 -14.65
C LEU A 334 -6.77 19.90 -15.92
N GLY A 335 -5.86 18.93 -16.00
CA GLY A 335 -5.05 18.70 -17.21
C GLY A 335 -5.86 18.31 -18.43
N TYR A 336 -6.85 17.44 -18.24
CA TYR A 336 -7.76 17.03 -19.31
C TYR A 336 -8.68 18.16 -19.78
N VAL A 337 -8.94 19.18 -18.96
CA VAL A 337 -9.76 20.34 -19.36
C VAL A 337 -8.89 21.45 -19.95
N ALA A 338 -7.74 21.74 -19.33
CA ALA A 338 -6.89 22.87 -19.68
C ALA A 338 -6.32 22.77 -21.10
N ILE A 339 -5.79 21.61 -21.51
CA ILE A 339 -5.22 21.46 -22.87
C ILE A 339 -6.29 21.59 -23.96
N PRO A 340 -7.42 20.85 -23.93
CA PRO A 340 -8.45 21.02 -24.94
C PRO A 340 -9.01 22.44 -24.99
N ALA A 341 -9.18 23.10 -23.83
CA ALA A 341 -9.60 24.49 -23.78
C ALA A 341 -8.57 25.44 -24.43
N LEU A 342 -7.28 25.24 -24.16
CA LEU A 342 -6.20 26.02 -24.77
C LEU A 342 -6.15 25.79 -26.29
N LEU A 343 -6.21 24.53 -26.75
CA LEU A 343 -6.25 24.19 -28.17
C LEU A 343 -7.47 24.81 -28.85
N LEU A 344 -8.63 24.77 -28.21
CA LEU A 344 -9.84 25.41 -28.72
C LEU A 344 -9.71 26.94 -28.76
N ALA A 345 -9.05 27.56 -27.78
CA ALA A 345 -8.82 29.01 -27.78
C ALA A 345 -7.84 29.44 -28.88
N THR A 346 -6.73 28.72 -29.06
CA THR A 346 -5.69 29.08 -30.05
C THR A 346 -6.09 28.71 -31.47
N PHE A 347 -6.63 27.50 -31.68
CA PHE A 347 -7.00 27.01 -33.01
C PHE A 347 -8.45 27.28 -33.36
N GLY A 348 -9.36 27.39 -32.39
CA GLY A 348 -10.77 27.67 -32.67
C GLY A 348 -10.97 29.04 -33.31
N ALA A 349 -10.17 30.05 -32.95
CA ALA A 349 -10.19 31.34 -33.64
C ALA A 349 -9.73 31.24 -35.12
N ALA A 350 -8.76 30.39 -35.41
CA ALA A 350 -8.31 30.12 -36.78
C ALA A 350 -9.33 29.26 -37.56
N LEU A 351 -9.96 28.29 -36.89
CA LEU A 351 -11.02 27.45 -37.46
C LEU A 351 -12.24 28.31 -37.80
N HIS A 352 -12.68 29.18 -36.89
CA HIS A 352 -13.81 30.08 -37.09
C HIS A 352 -13.56 31.05 -38.26
N LYS A 353 -12.35 31.58 -38.42
CA LYS A 353 -12.02 32.46 -39.55
C LYS A 353 -12.08 31.73 -40.90
N ASN A 354 -11.67 30.46 -40.96
CA ASN A 354 -11.70 29.67 -42.19
C ASN A 354 -13.07 29.02 -42.47
N LEU A 355 -13.90 28.80 -41.45
CA LEU A 355 -15.27 28.26 -41.58
C LEU A 355 -16.33 29.35 -41.77
N ALA A 356 -16.04 30.60 -41.42
CA ALA A 356 -16.98 31.73 -41.61
C ALA A 356 -17.50 31.87 -43.05
N PRO A 357 -16.71 31.68 -44.13
CA PRO A 357 -17.23 31.74 -45.50
C PRO A 357 -18.16 30.56 -45.84
N LEU A 358 -17.91 29.38 -45.27
CA LEU A 358 -18.74 28.18 -45.45
C LEU A 358 -20.07 28.29 -44.69
N MET A 359 -20.09 28.99 -43.56
CA MET A 359 -21.31 29.28 -42.81
C MET A 359 -22.05 30.54 -43.32
N GLY A 360 -21.37 31.42 -44.06
CA GLY A 360 -21.92 32.66 -44.62
C GLY A 360 -22.40 32.58 -46.07
N ALA A 361 -22.06 31.51 -46.81
CA ALA A 361 -22.60 31.28 -48.16
C ALA A 361 -23.97 30.59 -48.05
N GLY A 362 -25.03 31.32 -48.38
CA GLY A 362 -26.42 30.91 -48.23
C GLY A 362 -26.72 29.48 -48.67
N GLY A 363 -27.07 28.64 -47.70
CA GLY A 363 -27.82 27.42 -47.98
C GLY A 363 -29.14 27.77 -48.70
N PRO A 364 -29.67 26.90 -49.56
CA PRO A 364 -30.90 27.16 -50.29
C PRO A 364 -32.00 27.46 -49.28
N VAL A 365 -32.58 28.65 -49.39
CA VAL A 365 -33.76 29.06 -48.63
C VAL A 365 -34.89 28.12 -49.04
N ILE A 366 -35.15 27.08 -48.25
CA ILE A 366 -36.41 26.35 -48.32
C ILE A 366 -37.45 27.30 -47.75
N SER A 367 -38.10 28.04 -48.64
CA SER A 367 -39.25 28.90 -48.32
C SER A 367 -40.40 28.01 -47.85
N LEU A 368 -40.51 27.81 -46.53
CA LEU A 368 -41.71 27.26 -45.92
C LEU A 368 -42.82 28.33 -45.99
N PRO A 369 -44.03 27.98 -46.48
CA PRO A 369 -45.14 28.91 -46.51
C PRO A 369 -45.54 29.32 -45.09
N ALA A 370 -45.77 30.62 -44.90
CA ALA A 370 -46.08 31.24 -43.62
C ALA A 370 -47.37 30.66 -43.00
N PRO A 371 -47.38 30.31 -41.70
CA PRO A 371 -48.62 30.09 -40.99
C PRO A 371 -49.29 31.45 -40.71
N THR A 372 -50.55 31.55 -41.09
CA THR A 372 -51.44 32.66 -40.75
C THR A 372 -51.61 32.76 -39.23
N ASN A 373 -51.20 33.90 -38.65
CA ASN A 373 -51.42 34.26 -37.26
C ASN A 373 -52.91 34.60 -37.00
N SER A 374 -53.47 34.01 -35.97
CA SER A 374 -54.71 34.48 -35.31
C SER A 374 -54.59 34.30 -33.79
N GLY A 375 -54.74 35.40 -33.05
CA GLY A 375 -54.92 35.47 -31.58
C GLY A 375 -53.61 35.34 -30.79
N GLY A 376 -53.19 36.30 -29.95
CA GLY A 376 -53.97 37.11 -29.03
C GLY A 376 -53.69 36.60 -27.61
N GLY A 377 -52.88 37.32 -26.83
CA GLY A 377 -52.53 36.95 -25.46
C GLY A 377 -51.43 37.83 -24.89
N ASP A 378 -51.82 38.96 -24.31
CA ASP A 378 -50.98 39.82 -23.47
C ASP A 378 -50.41 39.03 -22.29
N GLY A 379 -49.08 39.04 -22.17
CA GLY A 379 -48.33 38.51 -21.04
C GLY A 379 -47.22 39.48 -20.67
N ASP A 380 -47.57 40.43 -19.80
CA ASP A 380 -46.71 41.47 -19.24
C ASP A 380 -45.63 40.84 -18.34
N PHE A 381 -44.36 40.89 -18.77
CA PHE A 381 -43.21 40.51 -17.93
C PHE A 381 -42.39 41.76 -17.61
N ARG A 382 -42.54 42.24 -16.37
CA ARG A 382 -41.71 43.29 -15.76
C ARG A 382 -40.31 42.77 -15.44
N VAL A 383 -39.30 43.48 -15.94
CA VAL A 383 -37.89 43.35 -15.57
C VAL A 383 -37.65 44.10 -14.25
N ILE A 384 -37.15 43.40 -13.22
CA ILE A 384 -36.73 44.00 -11.94
C ILE A 384 -35.21 44.26 -12.01
N PRO A 385 -34.73 45.51 -11.85
CA PRO A 385 -33.30 45.78 -11.80
C PRO A 385 -32.72 45.44 -10.40
N ILE A 386 -31.57 44.77 -10.41
CA ILE A 386 -30.77 44.42 -9.22
C ILE A 386 -29.95 45.65 -8.81
N PRO A 387 -29.93 46.07 -7.52
CA PRO A 387 -29.11 47.19 -7.05
C PRO A 387 -27.63 46.79 -6.90
N PRO A 388 -26.69 47.73 -7.04
CA PRO A 388 -25.26 47.46 -6.90
C PRO A 388 -24.88 47.20 -5.43
N GLN A 389 -24.06 46.18 -5.21
CA GLN A 389 -23.47 45.86 -3.90
C GLN A 389 -22.42 46.91 -3.53
N GLY A 390 -22.58 47.49 -2.34
CA GLY A 390 -21.63 48.42 -1.74
C GLY A 390 -20.37 47.73 -1.20
N GLU A 391 -19.27 48.47 -1.27
CA GLU A 391 -17.97 48.13 -0.69
C GLU A 391 -18.02 48.01 0.84
N PRO A 392 -17.27 47.07 1.46
CA PRO A 392 -17.03 47.11 2.89
C PRO A 392 -15.79 47.97 3.20
N SER A 393 -16.05 49.22 3.58
CA SER A 393 -15.12 50.04 4.36
C SER A 393 -15.16 49.59 5.83
N GLY A 394 -14.05 49.07 6.34
CA GLY A 394 -13.92 48.65 7.74
C GLY A 394 -12.46 48.49 8.14
N GLY A 395 -11.75 49.60 8.32
CA GLY A 395 -10.43 49.64 8.92
C GLY A 395 -10.52 49.35 10.42
N ILE A 396 -9.78 48.37 10.91
CA ILE A 396 -9.54 48.17 12.34
C ILE A 396 -8.19 48.80 12.66
N ALA A 397 -8.24 49.80 13.53
CA ALA A 397 -7.11 50.49 14.11
C ALA A 397 -6.27 49.55 14.98
N VAL A 398 -4.95 49.54 14.78
CA VAL A 398 -3.98 48.94 15.69
C VAL A 398 -3.45 50.04 16.60
N ALA A 399 -3.71 49.92 17.90
CA ALA A 399 -3.10 50.75 18.93
C ALA A 399 -1.71 50.21 19.31
N PRO A 400 -0.74 51.08 19.66
CA PRO A 400 0.57 50.65 20.11
C PRO A 400 0.53 50.34 21.62
N VAL A 401 1.16 49.23 22.03
CA VAL A 401 1.41 48.95 23.45
C VAL A 401 2.90 49.12 23.71
N GLU A 402 3.16 50.06 24.60
CA GLU A 402 4.45 50.49 25.14
C GLU A 402 5.13 49.39 25.97
N GLY A 403 6.45 49.54 26.10
CA GLY A 403 7.33 48.65 26.83
C GLY A 403 7.08 48.59 28.34
N GLY A 404 7.47 47.46 28.92
CA GLY A 404 7.44 47.20 30.34
C GLY A 404 8.60 46.29 30.73
N SER A 405 9.40 46.81 31.65
CA SER A 405 10.67 46.34 32.21
C SER A 405 10.69 44.92 32.77
N ALA A 406 11.88 44.31 32.68
CA ALA A 406 12.28 43.11 33.39
C ALA A 406 12.24 43.26 34.92
N PRO A 407 12.14 42.13 35.64
CA PRO A 407 12.88 41.95 36.88
C PRO A 407 13.79 40.72 36.83
N SER A 408 14.98 40.93 37.37
CA SER A 408 16.01 39.96 37.71
C SER A 408 15.71 39.22 39.02
N PHE A 409 16.56 38.22 39.30
CA PHE A 409 16.77 37.42 40.54
C PHE A 409 16.13 36.02 40.58
N PRO A 410 16.71 35.06 41.32
CA PRO A 410 18.12 34.76 41.56
C PRO A 410 18.49 33.30 41.24
N SER A 411 19.79 33.06 41.11
CA SER A 411 20.43 31.75 41.06
C SER A 411 20.28 30.99 42.39
N SER A 412 19.74 29.77 42.36
CA SER A 412 20.00 28.75 43.39
C SER A 412 19.60 27.33 42.98
N SER A 413 20.50 26.40 43.34
CA SER A 413 20.33 24.97 43.61
C SER A 413 20.00 24.03 42.43
N GLN A 414 20.97 23.19 42.11
CA GLN A 414 20.80 21.92 41.41
C GLN A 414 19.70 21.08 42.08
N PRO A 415 18.73 20.53 41.32
CA PRO A 415 17.87 19.48 41.84
C PRO A 415 18.65 18.16 41.85
N ALA A 416 18.52 17.43 42.94
CA ALA A 416 18.81 16.02 43.01
C ALA A 416 18.21 15.29 41.79
N GLU A 417 18.97 14.33 41.27
CA GLU A 417 18.67 13.45 40.14
C GLU A 417 17.28 12.79 40.30
N GLN A 418 16.24 13.54 39.94
CA GLN A 418 14.89 13.01 39.80
C GLN A 418 14.95 12.01 38.66
N ASN A 419 14.59 10.79 39.00
CA ASN A 419 14.29 9.68 38.11
C ASN A 419 13.24 10.15 37.08
N GLN A 420 13.65 10.90 36.06
CA GLN A 420 12.81 11.28 34.93
C GLN A 420 12.37 9.96 34.32
N ALA A 421 11.09 9.64 34.49
CA ALA A 421 10.48 8.48 33.90
C ALA A 421 10.77 8.55 32.40
N ARG A 422 11.69 7.71 31.93
CA ARG A 422 12.08 7.70 30.53
C ARG A 422 10.84 7.29 29.75
N HIS A 423 10.36 8.19 28.89
CA HIS A 423 9.32 7.84 27.95
C HIS A 423 9.89 6.79 26.98
N PRO A 424 9.16 5.69 26.73
CA PRO A 424 9.61 4.67 25.81
C PRO A 424 9.56 5.23 24.39
N GLU A 425 10.75 5.57 23.87
CA GLU A 425 10.92 5.86 22.45
C GLU A 425 10.44 4.65 21.63
N HIS A 426 9.92 4.90 20.42
CA HIS A 426 9.46 3.86 19.48
C HIS A 426 8.16 3.13 19.85
N ILE A 427 7.33 3.69 20.74
CA ILE A 427 5.96 3.23 20.94
C ILE A 427 5.01 3.96 20.00
N HIS A 428 4.18 3.19 19.30
CA HIS A 428 3.14 3.67 18.41
C HIS A 428 1.77 3.25 18.91
N VAL A 429 0.86 4.21 19.00
CA VAL A 429 -0.55 4.00 19.36
C VAL A 429 -1.40 4.17 18.10
N PHE A 430 -1.98 3.07 17.64
CA PHE A 430 -2.90 3.03 16.51
C PHE A 430 -4.33 2.96 17.02
N ILE A 431 -5.17 3.91 16.59
CA ILE A 431 -6.59 3.96 16.95
C ILE A 431 -7.41 3.99 15.66
N TYR A 432 -8.15 2.92 15.39
CA TYR A 432 -9.16 2.84 14.34
C TYR A 432 -10.53 3.05 14.96
N SER A 433 -11.33 3.98 14.44
CA SER A 433 -12.67 4.30 14.94
C SER A 433 -13.65 4.43 13.77
N VAL A 434 -14.78 3.74 13.85
CA VAL A 434 -15.92 3.85 12.94
C VAL A 434 -17.14 4.12 13.77
N ASN A 435 -17.87 5.19 13.45
CA ASN A 435 -19.11 5.55 14.15
C ASN A 435 -18.96 5.62 15.68
N TYR A 436 -17.78 6.01 16.18
CA TYR A 436 -17.52 6.30 17.59
C TYR A 436 -16.97 7.72 17.78
N GLY A 437 -17.50 8.41 18.78
CA GLY A 437 -16.86 9.55 19.42
C GLY A 437 -16.29 9.22 20.78
N GLY A 438 -15.65 10.21 21.40
CA GLY A 438 -15.10 10.11 22.76
C GLY A 438 -13.61 10.44 22.79
N LYS A 439 -12.85 9.77 23.66
CA LYS A 439 -11.41 10.01 23.83
C LYS A 439 -10.66 8.77 24.31
N VAL A 440 -9.40 8.70 23.94
CA VAL A 440 -8.43 7.69 24.41
C VAL A 440 -7.42 8.38 25.31
N GLU A 441 -7.22 7.84 26.50
CA GLU A 441 -6.31 8.36 27.53
C GLU A 441 -5.34 7.27 27.98
N ALA A 442 -4.10 7.64 28.26
CA ALA A 442 -3.12 6.80 28.94
C ALA A 442 -2.67 7.49 30.22
N ASN A 443 -2.70 6.77 31.34
CA ASN A 443 -2.28 7.26 32.65
C ASN A 443 -2.96 8.59 33.06
N GLY A 444 -4.19 8.81 32.60
CA GLY A 444 -4.96 10.03 32.83
C GLY A 444 -4.65 11.20 31.88
N ALA A 445 -3.65 11.08 31.00
CA ALA A 445 -3.37 12.05 29.95
C ALA A 445 -4.12 11.66 28.66
N THR A 446 -4.68 12.64 27.96
CA THR A 446 -5.40 12.40 26.70
C THR A 446 -4.41 12.17 25.55
N ILE A 447 -4.47 10.97 24.95
CA ILE A 447 -3.75 10.65 23.71
C ILE A 447 -4.49 11.27 22.52
N ARG A 448 -5.81 11.02 22.41
CA ARG A 448 -6.59 11.47 21.26
C ARG A 448 -8.07 11.64 21.56
N ASN A 449 -8.65 12.75 21.07
CA ASN A 449 -10.09 12.92 20.95
C ASN A 449 -10.58 12.30 19.64
N LEU A 450 -11.61 11.47 19.72
CA LEU A 450 -12.17 10.75 18.58
C LEU A 450 -13.18 11.65 17.85
N GLU A 451 -12.88 11.99 16.60
CA GLU A 451 -13.83 12.66 15.72
C GLU A 451 -15.00 11.74 15.36
N THR A 452 -16.16 12.35 15.16
CA THR A 452 -17.40 11.62 15.02
C THR A 452 -18.23 12.18 13.87
N LYS A 453 -18.35 11.39 12.81
CA LYS A 453 -19.28 11.62 11.70
C LYS A 453 -19.93 10.29 11.32
N PRO A 454 -21.24 10.28 10.99
CA PRO A 454 -21.92 9.07 10.53
C PRO A 454 -21.23 8.47 9.30
N ASP A 455 -21.06 7.15 9.30
CA ASP A 455 -20.42 6.34 8.26
C ASP A 455 -19.00 6.77 7.86
N MET A 456 -18.29 7.40 8.80
CA MET A 456 -16.89 7.77 8.62
C MET A 456 -15.98 6.86 9.43
N GLN A 457 -14.86 6.49 8.80
CA GLN A 457 -13.77 5.75 9.43
C GLN A 457 -12.60 6.69 9.67
N TYR A 458 -12.06 6.65 10.87
CA TYR A 458 -10.92 7.45 11.30
C TYR A 458 -9.81 6.54 11.79
N ASN A 459 -8.58 6.77 11.32
CA ASN A 459 -7.41 6.07 11.82
C ASN A 459 -6.40 7.10 12.31
N TYR A 460 -6.08 7.03 13.59
CA TYR A 460 -5.11 7.89 14.25
C TYR A 460 -3.83 7.09 14.50
N ASN A 461 -2.70 7.71 14.19
CA ASN A 461 -1.37 7.20 14.52
C ASN A 461 -0.73 8.21 15.45
N GLU A 462 -0.69 7.90 16.74
CA GLU A 462 -0.11 8.76 17.76
C GLU A 462 1.20 8.14 18.27
N ASN A 463 2.10 9.00 18.76
CA ASN A 463 3.27 8.56 19.49
C ASN A 463 2.85 8.11 20.89
N GLY A 464 3.58 7.19 21.50
CA GLY A 464 3.34 6.75 22.88
C GLY A 464 3.89 7.71 23.94
N GLU A 465 3.81 9.02 23.75
CA GLU A 465 4.41 10.03 24.65
C GLU A 465 3.78 9.99 26.04
N GLU A 466 2.50 9.64 26.15
CA GLU A 466 1.77 9.52 27.42
C GLU A 466 2.02 8.18 28.14
N LEU A 467 2.78 7.27 27.52
CA LEU A 467 3.13 5.97 28.08
C LEU A 467 4.47 6.01 28.80
N SER A 468 4.66 5.09 29.73
CA SER A 468 5.88 4.93 30.52
C SER A 468 6.31 3.46 30.57
N PHE A 469 7.58 3.17 30.81
CA PHE A 469 7.99 1.79 31.08
C PHE A 469 7.32 1.27 32.36
N GLY A 470 6.90 0.01 32.33
CA GLY A 470 6.14 -0.65 33.39
C GLY A 470 4.62 -0.57 33.20
N PRO A 471 3.84 -0.59 34.28
CA PRO A 471 2.38 -0.65 34.21
C PRO A 471 1.79 0.69 33.77
N ASN A 472 0.91 0.64 32.78
CA ASN A 472 0.13 1.74 32.25
C ASN A 472 -1.36 1.40 32.30
N THR A 473 -2.18 2.43 32.45
CA THR A 473 -3.64 2.30 32.40
C THR A 473 -4.18 3.06 31.20
N ILE A 474 -4.77 2.34 30.25
CA ILE A 474 -5.38 2.92 29.05
C ILE A 474 -6.89 2.98 29.25
N THR A 475 -7.46 4.17 29.14
CA THR A 475 -8.91 4.38 29.26
C THR A 475 -9.47 4.87 27.94
N VAL A 476 -10.55 4.23 27.48
CA VAL A 476 -11.27 4.61 26.27
C VAL A 476 -12.69 4.97 26.67
N ASP A 477 -12.98 6.26 26.58
CA ASP A 477 -14.35 6.79 26.62
C ASP A 477 -14.88 6.74 25.20
N TYR A 478 -15.98 6.01 24.98
CA TYR A 478 -16.57 5.84 23.67
C TYR A 478 -18.08 6.11 23.69
N ALA A 479 -18.55 6.77 22.64
CA ALA A 479 -19.95 7.07 22.42
C ALA A 479 -20.31 6.73 20.96
N PRO A 480 -21.04 5.63 20.70
CA PRO A 480 -21.44 5.27 19.35
C PRO A 480 -22.40 6.30 18.76
N VAL A 481 -22.27 6.56 17.46
CA VAL A 481 -23.15 7.47 16.71
C VAL A 481 -24.53 6.86 16.60
N LYS A 482 -25.53 7.58 17.10
CA LYS A 482 -26.94 7.23 16.93
C LYS A 482 -27.49 7.94 15.69
N ASP A 483 -27.11 7.47 14.52
CA ASP A 483 -27.69 7.93 13.26
C ASP A 483 -28.42 6.75 12.60
N PRO A 484 -29.76 6.80 12.44
CA PRO A 484 -30.52 5.75 11.78
C PRO A 484 -30.16 5.57 10.29
N ALA A 485 -29.48 6.54 9.67
CA ALA A 485 -28.98 6.44 8.31
C ALA A 485 -27.57 5.82 8.21
N ALA A 486 -26.88 5.59 9.33
CA ALA A 486 -25.57 4.97 9.34
C ALA A 486 -25.66 3.49 8.95
N THR A 487 -24.89 3.09 7.95
CA THR A 487 -24.81 1.74 7.40
C THR A 487 -23.66 0.92 8.00
N MET A 488 -22.64 1.58 8.57
CA MET A 488 -21.50 0.90 9.19
C MET A 488 -21.73 0.62 10.68
N GLU A 489 -21.37 -0.58 11.14
CA GLU A 489 -21.43 -0.92 12.56
C GLU A 489 -20.37 -0.12 13.36
N PRO A 490 -20.70 0.39 14.55
CA PRO A 490 -19.72 1.03 15.44
C PRO A 490 -18.59 0.06 15.77
N ARG A 491 -17.35 0.47 15.48
CA ARG A 491 -16.16 -0.32 15.75
C ARG A 491 -14.99 0.55 16.15
N LEU A 492 -14.38 0.28 17.30
CA LEU A 492 -13.14 0.91 17.73
C LEU A 492 -12.09 -0.17 17.98
N HIS A 493 -10.93 -0.03 17.35
CA HIS A 493 -9.79 -0.93 17.48
C HIS A 493 -8.57 -0.12 17.90
N LEU A 494 -8.05 -0.42 19.09
CA LEU A 494 -6.89 0.21 19.69
C LEU A 494 -5.74 -0.78 19.71
N LYS A 495 -4.60 -0.41 19.15
CA LYS A 495 -3.40 -1.23 19.11
C LYS A 495 -2.19 -0.42 19.52
N ILE A 496 -1.45 -0.91 20.50
CA ILE A 496 -0.20 -0.30 20.97
C ILE A 496 0.93 -1.25 20.62
N SER A 497 1.93 -0.76 19.89
CA SER A 497 3.07 -1.55 19.44
C SER A 497 4.38 -0.82 19.62
N TYR A 498 5.44 -1.59 19.85
CA TYR A 498 6.81 -1.13 19.84
C TYR A 498 7.45 -1.43 18.49
N TRP A 499 8.16 -0.46 17.90
CA TRP A 499 8.94 -0.68 16.69
C TRP A 499 10.19 0.19 16.60
N ASN A 500 11.36 -0.41 16.82
CA ASN A 500 12.67 0.26 16.71
C ASN A 500 13.36 0.09 15.34
N GLY A 501 12.60 -0.22 14.29
CA GLY A 501 13.15 -0.58 12.99
C GLY A 501 13.42 -2.07 12.81
N SER A 502 14.02 -2.74 13.79
CA SER A 502 14.40 -4.18 13.71
C SER A 502 13.46 -5.13 14.44
N ASP A 503 12.89 -4.71 15.55
CA ASP A 503 12.01 -5.50 16.40
C ASP A 503 10.62 -4.85 16.40
N LYS A 504 9.60 -5.63 16.02
CA LYS A 504 8.21 -5.21 16.00
C LYS A 504 7.41 -6.09 16.94
N ARG A 505 6.89 -5.50 18.02
CA ARG A 505 6.08 -6.22 19.02
C ARG A 505 4.77 -5.51 19.25
N VAL A 506 3.68 -6.26 19.25
CA VAL A 506 2.37 -5.76 19.68
C VAL A 506 2.32 -5.91 21.19
N LEU A 507 2.20 -4.79 21.90
CA LEU A 507 2.15 -4.76 23.36
C LEU A 507 0.70 -4.85 23.86
N GLY A 508 -0.24 -4.25 23.13
CA GLY A 508 -1.66 -4.31 23.42
C GLY A 508 -2.51 -4.23 22.16
N ASP A 509 -3.62 -4.95 22.14
CA ASP A 509 -4.55 -5.03 21.00
C ASP A 509 -5.97 -5.29 21.54
N TRP A 510 -6.85 -4.28 21.41
CA TRP A 510 -8.19 -4.30 21.99
C TRP A 510 -9.25 -3.79 21.02
N GLU A 511 -10.42 -4.40 21.07
CA GLU A 511 -11.53 -4.08 20.20
C GLU A 511 -12.81 -3.79 21.02
N ILE A 512 -13.54 -2.76 20.62
CA ILE A 512 -14.77 -2.24 21.23
C ILE A 512 -15.84 -2.21 20.14
N ARG A 513 -16.99 -2.81 20.42
CA ARG A 513 -18.14 -2.95 19.49
C ARG A 513 -19.48 -2.69 20.19
N GLU A 514 -19.44 -2.09 21.36
CA GLU A 514 -20.60 -1.76 22.16
C GLU A 514 -21.47 -0.68 21.49
N THR A 515 -22.77 -0.94 21.40
CA THR A 515 -23.75 -0.01 20.81
C THR A 515 -24.28 1.03 21.80
N THR A 516 -23.86 0.96 23.07
CA THR A 516 -24.16 1.95 24.10
C THR A 516 -22.90 2.73 24.49
N PRO A 517 -23.01 4.04 24.81
CA PRO A 517 -21.89 4.78 25.35
C PRO A 517 -21.32 4.13 26.61
N GLY A 518 -20.01 4.20 26.79
CA GLY A 518 -19.34 3.58 27.93
C GLY A 518 -17.89 4.01 28.08
N ARG A 519 -17.27 3.52 29.16
CA ARG A 519 -15.85 3.67 29.46
C ARG A 519 -15.26 2.27 29.64
N LYS A 520 -14.16 1.99 28.95
CA LYS A 520 -13.36 0.78 29.17
C LYS A 520 -11.96 1.15 29.62
N THR A 521 -11.41 0.35 30.52
CA THR A 521 -10.05 0.51 31.03
C THR A 521 -9.27 -0.78 30.78
N PHE A 522 -8.08 -0.64 30.23
CA PHE A 522 -7.16 -1.71 29.90
C PHE A 522 -5.85 -1.48 30.64
N ASN A 523 -5.26 -2.56 31.14
CA ASN A 523 -3.92 -2.51 31.72
C ASN A 523 -2.91 -2.95 30.66
N LEU A 524 -1.81 -2.20 30.55
CA LEU A 524 -0.73 -2.46 29.62
C LEU A 524 0.59 -2.39 30.39
N ASP A 525 1.37 -3.46 30.40
CA ASP A 525 2.71 -3.45 30.97
C ASP A 525 3.74 -3.34 29.85
N ILE A 526 4.59 -2.31 29.90
CA ILE A 526 5.64 -2.05 28.91
C ILE A 526 6.99 -2.48 29.50
N PRO A 527 7.56 -3.62 29.06
CA PRO A 527 8.83 -4.12 29.59
C PRO A 527 9.96 -3.06 29.63
N PRO A 528 10.66 -2.87 30.75
CA PRO A 528 11.73 -1.87 30.88
C PRO A 528 13.02 -2.22 30.08
N ASP A 529 13.08 -3.42 29.52
CA ASP A 529 14.15 -3.89 28.63
C ASP A 529 13.85 -3.62 27.14
N LEU A 530 12.65 -3.13 26.79
CA LEU A 530 12.33 -2.68 25.43
C LEU A 530 13.28 -1.53 25.03
N GLY A 531 14.18 -1.80 24.07
CA GLY A 531 15.18 -0.86 23.57
C GLY A 531 16.61 -1.07 24.08
N LYS A 532 16.86 -2.05 24.96
CA LYS A 532 18.22 -2.46 25.34
C LYS A 532 18.69 -3.61 24.45
N GLN A 533 19.10 -3.33 23.21
CA GLN A 533 19.82 -4.29 22.35
C GLN A 533 21.00 -3.62 21.66
#